data_AF-A0A0D7CBS1-F1
#
_entry.id   AF-A0A0D7CBS1-F1
#
_cell.length_a   1.000
_cell.length_b   1.000
_cell.length_c   1.000
_cell.angle_alpha   90.00
_cell.angle_beta   90.00
_cell.angle_gamma   90.00
#
_symmetry.space_group_name_H-M   'P 1'
#
loop_
_entity.id
_entity.type
_entity.pdbx_description
1 polymer ?
#
loop_
_entity_poly.entity_id
_entity_poly.type
_entity_poly.pdbx_seq_one_letter_code
_entity_poly.pdbx_strand_id
1 'polypeptide(L)' 'MFGRKTDTQAIAEYQAAKRALEDNQRQEKKAGIREESDTYLELNARVAETEKNVPWYRR' A
#
# COMPACT_ATOMS: atom_id res chain seq x y z
N MET A 1 0.78 27.76 -0.28
CA MET A 1 -0.24 27.04 0.51
C MET A 1 0.05 25.56 0.41
N PHE A 2 0.47 24.93 1.50
CA PHE A 2 0.74 23.49 1.53
C PHE A 2 -0.58 22.74 1.45
N GLY A 3 -0.93 22.27 0.25
CA GLY A 3 -2.12 21.47 0.00
C GLY A 3 -2.01 20.14 0.71
N ARG A 4 -2.56 20.06 1.93
CA ARG A 4 -2.84 18.77 2.57
C ARG A 4 -3.71 17.98 1.59
N LYS A 5 -3.28 16.78 1.21
CA LYS A 5 -4.15 15.84 0.49
C LYS A 5 -5.45 15.75 1.26
N THR A 6 -6.59 15.86 0.57
CA THR A 6 -7.87 15.65 1.24
C THR A 6 -7.93 14.22 1.77
N ASP A 7 -8.66 14.00 2.86
CA ASP A 7 -8.78 12.66 3.44
C ASP A 7 -9.21 11.62 2.40
N THR A 8 -10.07 12.00 1.45
CA THR A 8 -10.49 11.18 0.31
C THR A 8 -9.33 10.76 -0.60
N GLN A 9 -8.39 11.66 -0.90
CA GLN A 9 -7.22 11.33 -1.72
C GLN A 9 -6.26 10.40 -1.00
N ALA A 10 -6.00 10.65 0.29
CA ALA A 10 -5.16 9.77 1.09
C ALA A 10 -5.74 8.34 1.21
N ILE A 11 -7.06 8.23 1.38
CA ILE A 11 -7.78 6.95 1.41
C ILE A 11 -7.67 6.23 0.06
N ALA A 12 -7.87 6.95 -1.05
CA ALA A 12 -7.78 6.37 -2.39
C ALA A 12 -6.36 5.85 -2.69
N GLU A 13 -5.32 6.60 -2.31
CA GLU A 13 -3.93 6.19 -2.46
C GLU A 13 -3.60 4.96 -1.62
N TYR A 14 -4.06 4.90 -0.36
CA TYR A 14 -3.90 3.72 0.49
C TYR A 14 -4.59 2.48 -0.10
N GLN A 15 -5.83 2.62 -0.58
CA GLN A 15 -6.54 1.51 -1.22
C GLN A 15 -5.85 1.04 -2.50
N ALA A 16 -5.31 1.96 -3.30
CA ALA A 16 -4.56 1.61 -4.51
C ALA A 16 -3.27 0.86 -4.17
N ALA A 17 -2.50 1.32 -3.17
CA ALA A 17 -1.30 0.66 -2.71
C ALA A 17 -1.61 -0.75 -2.17
N LYS A 18 -2.67 -0.88 -1.36
CA LYS A 18 -3.10 -2.17 -0.81
C LYS A 18 -3.52 -3.15 -1.90
N ARG A 19 -4.26 -2.68 -2.91
CA ARG A 19 -4.66 -3.50 -4.06
C ARG A 19 -3.45 -3.99 -4.86
N ALA A 20 -2.43 -3.14 -5.03
CA ALA A 20 -1.20 -3.54 -5.70
C ALA A 20 -0.44 -4.61 -4.92
N LEU A 21 -0.33 -4.47 -3.59
CA LEU A 21 0.27 -5.48 -2.71
C LEU A 21 -0.47 -6.83 -2.80
N GLU A 22 -1.80 -6.80 -2.69
CA GLU A 22 -2.64 -8.01 -2.80
C GLU A 22 -2.51 -8.68 -4.17
N ASP A 23 -2.43 -7.90 -5.25
CA ASP A 23 -2.23 -8.44 -6.58
C ASP A 23 -0.87 -9.13 -6.71
N ASN A 24 0.20 -8.48 -6.24
CA ASN A 24 1.53 -9.07 -6.22
C ASN A 24 1.56 -10.38 -5.41
N GLN A 25 0.96 -10.41 -4.21
CA GLN A 25 0.86 -11.63 -3.42
C GLN A 25 0.12 -12.76 -4.16
N ARG A 26 -0.94 -12.43 -4.92
CA ARG A 26 -1.63 -13.43 -5.77
C ARG A 26 -0.71 -13.95 -6.88
N GLN A 27 0.06 -13.08 -7.53
CA GLN A 27 1.00 -13.48 -8.57
C GLN A 27 2.13 -14.33 -8.00
N GLU A 28 2.73 -13.93 -6.88
CA GLU A 28 3.77 -14.67 -6.17
C GLU A 28 3.28 -16.05 -5.74
N LYS A 29 2.08 -16.12 -5.16
CA LYS A 29 1.43 -17.40 -4.80
C LYS A 29 1.22 -18.29 -6.02
N LYS A 30 0.81 -17.72 -7.15
CA LYS A 30 0.63 -18.44 -8.42
C LYS A 30 1.96 -18.91 -9.01
N ALA A 31 3.02 -18.12 -8.85
CA ALA A 31 4.39 -18.45 -9.26
C ALA A 31 5.07 -19.44 -8.29
N GLY A 32 4.46 -19.72 -7.13
CA GLY A 32 5.03 -20.61 -6.11
C GLY A 32 6.15 -19.97 -5.29
N ILE A 33 6.27 -18.65 -5.33
CA ILE A 33 7.25 -17.89 -4.54
C ILE A 33 6.79 -17.92 -3.08
N ARG A 34 7.67 -18.39 -2.19
CA ARG A 34 7.42 -18.52 -0.74
C ARG A 34 8.24 -17.55 0.10
N GLU A 35 9.24 -16.93 -0.51
CA GLU A 35 10.11 -15.94 0.12
C GLU A 35 9.57 -14.54 -0.15
N GLU A 36 9.85 -13.59 0.74
CA GLU A 36 9.51 -12.19 0.51
C GLU A 36 10.33 -11.65 -0.66
N SER A 37 9.66 -11.27 -1.74
CA SER A 37 10.32 -10.67 -2.89
C SER A 37 10.62 -9.18 -2.64
N ASP A 38 11.60 -8.64 -3.36
CA ASP A 38 11.87 -7.19 -3.34
C ASP A 38 10.61 -6.38 -3.72
N THR A 39 9.82 -6.87 -4.68
CA THR A 39 8.54 -6.25 -5.08
C THR A 39 7.54 -6.24 -3.93
N TYR A 40 7.44 -7.34 -3.18
CA TYR A 40 6.58 -7.41 -1.99
C TYR A 40 7.02 -6.37 -0.95
N LEU A 41 8.32 -6.26 -0.68
CA LEU A 41 8.87 -5.31 0.27
C LEU A 41 8.60 -3.86 -0.14
N GLU A 42 8.81 -3.52 -1.41
CA GLU A 42 8.53 -2.17 -1.95
C GLU A 42 7.05 -1.80 -1.86
N LEU A 43 6.16 -2.74 -2.23
CA LEU A 43 4.72 -2.50 -2.17
C LEU A 43 4.23 -2.39 -0.73
N ASN A 44 4.77 -3.22 0.17
CA ASN A 44 4.47 -3.18 1.59
C ASN A 44 4.93 -1.85 2.23
N ALA A 45 6.14 -1.38 1.89
CA ALA A 45 6.62 -0.08 2.32
C ALA A 45 5.69 1.05 1.86
N ARG A 46 5.24 1.01 0.60
CA ARG A 46 4.31 2.00 0.04
C ARG A 46 2.94 2.00 0.72
N VAL A 47 2.44 0.82 1.11
CA VAL A 47 1.22 0.72 1.94
C VAL A 47 1.44 1.40 3.29
N ALA A 48 2.56 1.12 3.96
CA ALA A 48 2.87 1.73 5.25
C ALA A 48 3.06 3.25 5.17
N GLU A 49 3.62 3.78 4.08
CA GLU A 49 3.74 5.22 3.85
C GLU A 49 2.40 5.89 3.59
N THR A 50 1.54 5.27 2.78
CA THR A 50 0.21 5.82 2.48
C THR A 50 -0.72 5.72 3.68
N GLU A 51 -0.61 4.67 4.48
CA GLU A 51 -1.37 4.51 5.72
C GLU A 51 -1.10 5.65 6.71
N LYS A 52 0.12 6.18 6.81
CA LYS A 52 0.42 7.32 7.68
C LYS A 52 -0.39 8.58 7.36
N ASN A 53 -0.94 8.67 6.14
CA ASN A 53 -1.68 9.82 5.66
C ASN A 53 -3.20 9.67 5.81
N VAL A 54 -3.72 8.50 6.19
CA VAL A 54 -5.17 8.28 6.34
C VAL A 54 -5.65 8.67 7.75
N PRO A 55 -6.93 9.04 7.92
CA PRO A 55 -7.45 9.56 9.19
C PRO A 55 -7.38 8.59 10.37
N TRP A 56 -7.49 7.28 10.13
CA TRP A 56 -7.50 6.26 11.20
C TRP A 56 -6.12 5.91 11.74
N TYR A 57 -5.02 6.29 11.08
CA TYR A 57 -3.67 5.98 11.55
C TYR A 57 -3.28 6.74 12.82
N ARG A 58 -3.87 7.92 13.04
CA ARG A 58 -3.60 8.76 14.22
C ARG A 58 -4.65 8.60 15.33
N ARG A 59 -5.52 7.59 15.23
CA ARG A 59 -6.69 7.43 16.10
C ARG A 59 -6.44 6.41 17.19
#